data_AF-A0AAW0IW02-F1
#
_entry.id   AF-A0AAW0IW02-F1
#
_cell.length_a   1.000
_cell.length_b   1.000
_cell.length_c   1.000
_cell.angle_alpha   90.00
_cell.angle_beta   90.00
_cell.angle_gamma   90.00
#
_symmetry.space_group_name_H-M   'P 1'
#
loop_
_entity.id
_entity.type
_entity.pdbx_description
1 polymer ?
#
loop_
_entity_poly.entity_id
_entity_poly.type
_entity_poly.pdbx_seq_one_letter_code
_entity_poly.pdbx_strand_id
1 'polypeptide(L)' 'MGMSAATTAAEGIKFCIFDLRRGQQEGQELDKILFFFPADLPFSAQLSVIGLSEGLITFTRFMSCG' A
#
# COMPACT_ATOMS: atom_id res chain seq x y z
N MET A 1 22.53 -3.09 27.25
CA MET A 1 22.62 -3.63 25.87
C MET A 1 21.63 -4.76 25.73
N GLY A 2 20.37 -4.45 25.42
CA GLY A 2 19.35 -5.44 25.11
C GLY A 2 19.29 -5.58 23.61
N MET A 3 19.51 -6.80 23.11
CA MET A 3 19.49 -7.09 21.68
C MET A 3 18.10 -6.75 21.14
N SER A 4 18.01 -5.69 20.34
CA SER A 4 16.92 -5.57 19.39
C SER A 4 17.03 -6.79 18.49
N ALA A 5 16.12 -7.74 18.65
CA ALA A 5 15.84 -8.71 17.61
C ALA A 5 15.27 -7.90 16.44
N ALA A 6 16.17 -7.30 15.67
CA ALA A 6 15.90 -6.95 14.30
C ALA A 6 15.65 -8.28 13.62
N THR A 7 14.40 -8.75 13.67
CA THR A 7 13.87 -9.69 12.71
C THR A 7 14.08 -9.05 11.36
N THR A 8 15.23 -9.35 10.78
CA THR A 8 15.53 -9.31 9.37
C THR A 8 14.64 -10.38 8.71
N ALA A 9 13.31 -10.22 8.83
CA ALA A 9 12.47 -10.60 7.73
C ALA A 9 12.93 -9.66 6.63
N ALA A 10 13.72 -10.18 5.69
CA ALA A 10 14.16 -9.45 4.51
C ALA A 10 12.98 -8.59 4.04
N GLU A 11 13.19 -7.29 3.83
CA GLU A 11 12.21 -6.39 3.21
C GLU A 11 11.87 -6.99 1.84
N GLY A 12 10.97 -7.97 1.84
CA GLY A 12 10.58 -8.73 0.68
C GLY A 12 9.89 -7.79 -0.27
N ILE A 13 10.01 -8.07 -1.56
CA ILE A 13 9.31 -7.32 -2.59
C ILE A 13 7.82 -7.28 -2.24
N LYS A 14 7.30 -6.09 -1.99
CA LYS A 14 5.86 -5.84 -1.86
C LYS A 14 5.33 -5.62 -3.26
N PHE A 15 4.43 -6.49 -3.70
CA PHE A 15 3.80 -6.39 -5.00
C PHE A 15 2.29 -6.31 -4.80
N CYS A 16 1.65 -5.31 -5.41
CA CYS A 16 0.21 -5.11 -5.29
C CYS A 16 -0.41 -4.78 -6.64
N ILE A 17 -1.64 -5.24 -6.83
CA ILE A 17 -2.52 -4.87 -7.93
C ILE A 17 -3.75 -4.26 -7.30
N PHE A 18 -4.06 -3.02 -7.66
CA PHE A 18 -5.19 -2.29 -7.10
C PHE A 18 -5.92 -1.47 -8.16
N ASP A 19 -7.21 -1.19 -7.92
CA ASP A 19 -8.06 -0.36 -8.78
C ASP A 19 -8.55 0.86 -8.01
N LEU A 20 -8.09 2.05 -8.44
CA LEU A 20 -8.45 3.34 -7.82
C LEU A 20 -9.94 3.67 -7.90
N ARG A 21 -10.73 2.96 -8.72
CA ARG A 21 -12.17 3.22 -8.88
C ARG A 21 -13.03 2.49 -7.84
N ARG A 22 -12.45 1.56 -7.08
CA ARG A 22 -13.12 0.79 -6.02
C ARG A 22 -12.93 1.44 -4.66
N GLY A 23 -13.69 0.99 -3.66
CA GLY A 23 -13.48 1.41 -2.26
C GLY A 23 -13.48 2.92 -2.03
N GLN A 24 -14.40 3.63 -2.68
CA GLN A 24 -14.48 5.11 -2.63
C GLN A 24 -15.22 5.62 -1.38
N GLN A 25 -15.91 4.73 -0.67
CA GLN A 25 -16.63 5.05 0.55
C GLN A 25 -15.76 4.71 1.76
N GLU A 26 -15.95 5.46 2.84
CA GLU A 26 -15.25 5.24 4.10
C GLU A 26 -15.49 3.81 4.61
N GLY A 27 -14.39 3.11 4.91
CA GLY A 27 -14.42 1.72 5.37
C GLY A 27 -14.45 0.66 4.25
N GLN A 28 -14.48 1.07 2.98
CA GLN A 28 -14.41 0.16 1.81
C GLN A 28 -13.05 0.18 1.12
N GLU A 29 -12.02 0.80 1.71
CA GLU A 29 -10.72 0.98 1.06
C GLU A 29 -10.05 -0.35 0.69
N LEU A 30 -10.37 -1.43 1.40
CA LEU A 30 -9.89 -2.78 1.08
C LEU A 30 -10.38 -3.28 -0.29
N ASP A 31 -11.54 -2.82 -0.76
CA ASP A 31 -12.06 -3.20 -2.08
C ASP A 31 -11.19 -2.67 -3.22
N LYS A 32 -10.29 -1.71 -2.95
CA LYS A 32 -9.27 -1.25 -3.91
C LYS A 32 -8.26 -2.35 -4.23
N ILE A 33 -7.99 -3.28 -3.32
CA ILE A 33 -6.93 -4.29 -3.46
C ILE A 33 -7.47 -5.49 -4.22
N LEU A 34 -6.93 -5.75 -5.41
CA LEU A 34 -7.23 -6.94 -6.21
C LEU A 34 -6.27 -8.10 -5.89
N PHE A 35 -5.02 -7.76 -5.54
CA PHE A 35 -4.00 -8.71 -5.15
C PHE A 35 -2.91 -8.01 -4.31
N PHE A 36 -2.37 -8.71 -3.31
CA PHE A 36 -1.24 -8.23 -2.52
C PHE A 36 -0.31 -9.40 -2.18
N PHE A 37 0.99 -9.19 -2.36
CA PHE A 37 2.05 -10.09 -1.94
C PHE A 37 3.07 -9.34 -1.07
N PRO A 38 3.47 -9.90 0.08
CA PRO A 38 2.94 -11.10 0.72
C PRO A 38 1.48 -10.94 1.19
N ALA A 39 0.66 -12.00 1.07
CA ALA A 39 -0.77 -11.96 1.40
C ALA A 39 -1.06 -11.97 2.92
N ASP A 40 -0.07 -12.36 3.73
CA ASP A 40 -0.12 -12.43 5.18
C ASP A 40 0.20 -11.09 5.87
N LEU A 41 0.53 -10.04 5.11
CA LEU A 41 0.68 -8.71 5.70
C LEU A 41 -0.64 -8.21 6.28
N PRO A 42 -0.61 -7.51 7.43
CA PRO A 42 -1.79 -6.86 7.99
C PRO A 42 -2.45 -5.91 6.99
N PHE A 43 -3.78 -5.88 6.98
CA PHE A 43 -4.55 -4.99 6.11
C PHE A 43 -4.15 -3.51 6.25
N SER A 44 -3.81 -3.07 7.47
CA SER A 44 -3.30 -1.70 7.70
C SER A 44 -2.01 -1.41 6.93
N ALA A 45 -1.10 -2.38 6.82
CA ALA A 45 0.13 -2.25 6.06
C ALA A 45 -0.14 -2.27 4.55
N GLN A 46 -1.06 -3.13 4.09
CA GLN A 46 -1.48 -3.16 2.68
C GLN A 46 -2.11 -1.82 2.27
N LEU A 47 -3.08 -1.32 3.05
CA LEU A 47 -3.73 -0.03 2.82
C LEU A 47 -2.74 1.14 2.85
N SER A 48 -1.72 1.10 3.70
CA SER A 48 -0.67 2.13 3.72
C SER A 48 0.09 2.22 2.39
N VAL A 49 0.40 1.07 1.77
CA VAL A 49 1.04 1.02 0.45
C VAL A 49 0.12 1.58 -0.64
N ILE A 50 -1.16 1.21 -0.61
CA ILE A 50 -2.14 1.71 -1.59
C ILE A 50 -2.35 3.22 -1.44
N GLY A 51 -2.59 3.71 -0.21
CA GLY A 51 -2.81 5.12 0.06
C GLY A 51 -1.62 6.00 -0.30
N LEU A 52 -0.39 5.53 -0.04
CA LEU A 52 0.82 6.22 -0.49
C LEU A 52 0.89 6.26 -2.02
N SER A 53 0.61 5.15 -2.70
CA SER A 53 0.65 5.07 -4.16
C SER A 53 -0.40 5.99 -4.80
N GLU A 54 -1.62 6.02 -4.26
CA GLU A 54 -2.69 6.92 -4.67
C GLU A 54 -2.30 8.40 -4.50
N GLY A 55 -1.68 8.74 -3.35
CA GLY A 55 -1.14 10.07 -3.09
C GLY A 55 -0.07 10.47 -4.09
N LEU A 56 0.88 9.58 -4.41
CA LEU A 56 1.93 9.84 -5.40
C LEU A 56 1.40 9.99 -6.82
N ILE A 57 0.44 9.15 -7.24
CA ILE A 57 -0.24 9.27 -8.54
C ILE A 57 -0.95 10.62 -8.62
N THR A 58 -1.68 11.00 -7.56
CA THR A 58 -2.40 12.27 -7.52
C THR A 58 -1.45 13.47 -7.57
N PHE A 59 -0.38 13.42 -6.77
CA PHE A 59 0.64 14.46 -6.72
C PHE A 59 1.33 14.66 -8.07
N THR A 60 1.74 13.57 -8.73
CA THR A 60 2.42 13.64 -10.03
C THR A 60 1.50 14.05 -11.17
N ARG A 61 0.19 13.77 -11.09
CA ARG A 61 -0.80 14.29 -12.06
C ARG A 61 -0.82 15.82 -12.09
N PHE A 62 -0.65 16.49 -10.94
CA PHE A 62 -0.58 17.95 -10.90
C PHE A 62 0.69 18.49 -11.58
N MET A 63 1.82 17.80 -11.45
CA MET A 63 3.09 18.25 -12.05
C MET A 63 3.19 17.94 -13.56
N SER A 64 2.52 16.88 -14.03
CA SER A 64 2.65 16.42 -15.42
C SER A 64 1.73 17.16 -16.40
N CYS A 65 0.78 17.95 -15.89
CA CYS A 65 -0.18 18.72 -16.70
C CYS A 65 0.11 20.24 -16.65
N GLY A 66 1.25 20.64 -16.06
CA GLY A 66 1.74 22.02 -15.99
C GLY A 66 2.74 22.36 -17.09
#